data_AF-A0A3D0RT45-F1
#
_entry.id   AF-A0A3D0RT45-F1
#
_cell.length_a   1.000
_cell.length_b   1.000
_cell.length_c   1.000
_cell.angle_alpha   90.00
_cell.angle_beta   90.00
_cell.angle_gamma   90.00
#
_symmetry.space_group_name_H-M   'P 1'
#
loop_
_entity.id
_entity.type
_entity.pdbx_description
1 polymer ?
#
loop_
_entity_poly.entity_id
_entity_poly.type
_entity_poly.pdbx_seq_one_letter_code
_entity_poly.pdbx_strand_id
1 'polypeptide(L)'
;MRKLLLAIVLGLSAIIIALSFSELETILLTLQKAHLRYFLLALVIQSIWFVTTGRMYQSIFHLLGIHDNVITLTRMATAATFINIVAPTGGAGGVALFASEARRRGHPTGKATVAAALFLLLDQAAFLVILALGLI
;
A
#
# COMPACT_ATOMS: atom_id res chain seq x y z
N MET A 1 22.46 -1.84 -19.88
CA MET A 1 21.97 -1.09 -18.70
C MET A 1 20.85 -1.82 -17.95
N ARG A 2 19.74 -2.23 -18.59
CA ARG A 2 18.61 -2.91 -17.92
C ARG A 2 18.95 -4.24 -17.23
N LYS A 3 19.86 -5.05 -17.82
CA LYS A 3 20.35 -6.32 -17.23
C LYS A 3 21.26 -6.12 -16.01
N LEU A 4 22.03 -5.02 -16.01
CA LEU A 4 22.93 -4.63 -14.92
C LEU A 4 22.12 -4.10 -13.73
N LEU A 5 21.10 -3.27 -13.98
CA LEU A 5 20.13 -2.84 -12.97
C LEU A 5 19.39 -4.04 -12.35
N LEU A 6 18.95 -5.00 -13.16
CA LEU A 6 18.32 -6.23 -12.67
C LEU A 6 19.25 -7.07 -11.79
N ALA A 7 20.51 -7.24 -12.19
CA ALA A 7 21.51 -7.97 -11.39
C ALA A 7 21.83 -7.27 -10.07
N ILE A 8 21.93 -5.93 -10.09
CA ILE A 8 22.17 -5.11 -8.90
C ILE A 8 20.96 -5.17 -7.96
N VAL A 9 19.73 -5.03 -8.48
CA VAL A 9 18.51 -5.13 -7.68
C VAL A 9 18.34 -6.52 -7.08
N LEU A 10 18.60 -7.59 -7.84
CA LEU A 10 18.55 -8.96 -7.34
C LEU A 10 19.63 -9.23 -6.29
N GLY A 11 20.85 -8.72 -6.51
CA GLY A 11 21.95 -8.81 -5.55
C GLY A 11 21.66 -8.06 -4.25
N LEU A 12 21.20 -6.81 -4.33
CA LEU A 12 20.77 -6.02 -3.17
C LEU A 12 19.61 -6.67 -2.43
N SER A 13 18.61 -7.20 -3.14
CA SER A 13 17.50 -7.94 -2.54
C SER A 13 18.02 -9.16 -1.78
N ALA A 14 18.94 -9.94 -2.37
CA ALA A 14 19.51 -11.11 -1.72
C ALA A 14 20.37 -10.74 -0.49
N ILE A 15 21.12 -9.64 -0.55
CA ILE A 15 21.92 -9.12 0.56
C ILE A 15 21.03 -8.63 1.70
N ILE A 16 19.95 -7.90 1.39
CA ILE A 16 18.97 -7.45 2.38
C ILE A 16 18.33 -8.68 3.05
N ILE A 17 17.88 -9.66 2.27
CA ILE A 17 17.31 -10.90 2.83
C ILE A 17 18.34 -11.61 3.72
N ALA A 18 19.60 -11.71 3.29
CA ALA A 18 20.70 -12.30 4.06
C ALA A 18 20.97 -11.57 5.39
N LEU A 19 20.97 -10.25 5.38
CA LEU A 19 21.19 -9.41 6.58
C LEU A 19 19.97 -9.43 7.52
N SER A 20 18.77 -9.52 6.96
CA SER A 20 17.51 -9.60 7.71
C SER A 20 17.25 -10.97 8.34
N PHE A 21 18.07 -12.02 8.10
CA PHE A 21 17.86 -13.33 8.74
C PHE A 21 17.93 -13.27 10.27
N SER A 22 18.81 -12.43 10.83
CA SER A 22 18.89 -12.20 12.28
C SER A 22 17.64 -11.48 12.82
N GLU A 23 17.10 -10.55 12.04
CA GLU A 23 15.84 -9.86 12.36
C GLU A 23 14.66 -10.82 12.27
N LEU A 24 14.64 -11.72 11.27
CA LEU A 24 13.60 -12.75 11.10
C LEU A 24 13.54 -13.69 12.31
N GLU A 25 14.70 -14.15 12.81
CA GLU A 25 14.76 -14.97 14.03
C GLU A 25 14.21 -14.21 15.24
N THR A 26 14.59 -12.95 15.39
CA THR A 26 14.10 -12.07 16.47
C THR A 26 12.58 -11.85 16.38
N ILE A 27 12.05 -11.64 15.18
CA ILE A 27 10.60 -11.53 14.92
C ILE A 27 9.90 -12.83 15.29
N LEU A 28 10.46 -14.00 14.92
CA LEU A 28 9.88 -15.31 15.20
C LEU A 28 9.84 -15.60 16.70
N LEU A 29 10.92 -15.30 17.42
CA LEU A 29 10.98 -15.42 18.89
C LEU A 29 9.98 -14.47 19.58
N THR A 30 9.80 -13.26 19.04
CA THR A 30 8.83 -12.29 19.55
C THR A 30 7.40 -12.73 19.25
N LEU A 31 7.13 -13.30 18.07
CA LEU A 31 5.83 -13.85 17.69
C LEU A 31 5.46 -15.05 18.56
N GLN A 32 6.42 -15.92 18.90
CA GLN A 32 6.19 -17.04 19.82
C GLN A 32 5.82 -16.59 21.23
N LYS A 33 6.33 -15.44 21.66
CA LYS A 33 5.97 -14.80 22.94
C LYS A 33 4.72 -13.93 22.83
N ALA A 34 4.23 -13.66 21.62
CA ALA A 34 3.08 -12.80 21.42
C ALA A 34 1.80 -13.54 21.84
N HIS A 35 0.95 -12.86 22.61
CA HIS A 35 -0.37 -13.38 22.92
C HIS A 35 -1.21 -13.44 21.63
N LEU A 36 -1.61 -14.66 21.27
CA LEU A 36 -2.39 -14.95 20.06
C LEU A 36 -3.65 -14.06 19.91
N ARG A 37 -4.27 -13.67 21.04
CA ARG A 37 -5.43 -12.77 21.06
C ARG A 37 -5.13 -11.38 20.48
N TYR A 38 -4.00 -10.78 20.83
CA TYR A 38 -3.60 -9.46 20.30
C TYR A 38 -3.15 -9.57 18.84
N PHE A 39 -2.51 -10.68 18.47
CA PHE A 39 -2.15 -10.95 17.08
C PHE A 39 -3.40 -11.06 16.18
N LEU A 40 -4.42 -11.80 16.62
CA LEU A 40 -5.69 -11.91 15.91
C LEU A 40 -6.41 -10.55 15.83
N LEU A 41 -6.40 -9.76 16.92
CA LEU A 41 -6.98 -8.43 16.93
C LEU A 41 -6.28 -7.50 15.92
N ALA A 42 -4.94 -7.52 15.87
CA ALA A 42 -4.18 -6.76 14.89
C ALA A 42 -4.52 -7.15 13.46
N LEU A 43 -4.70 -8.44 13.17
CA LEU A 43 -5.09 -8.94 11.85
C LEU A 43 -6.49 -8.47 11.43
N VAL A 44 -7.43 -8.43 12.38
CA VAL A 44 -8.78 -7.90 12.14
C VAL A 44 -8.73 -6.39 11.86
N ILE A 45 -8.02 -5.62 12.69
CA ILE A 45 -7.86 -4.17 12.49
C ILE A 45 -7.22 -3.89 11.13
N GLN A 46 -6.17 -4.63 10.77
CA GLN A 46 -5.50 -4.48 9.47
C GLN A 46 -6.44 -4.82 8.30
N SER A 47 -7.27 -5.85 8.45
CA SER A 47 -8.27 -6.22 7.44
C SER A 47 -9.34 -5.14 7.26
N ILE A 48 -9.80 -4.53 8.37
CA ILE A 48 -10.73 -3.40 8.34
C ILE A 48 -10.09 -2.20 7.64
N TRP A 49 -8.81 -1.93 7.91
CA TRP A 49 -8.07 -0.86 7.26
C TRP A 49 -8.02 -1.07 5.74
N PHE A 50 -7.67 -2.27 5.26
CA PHE A 50 -7.66 -2.57 3.82
C PHE A 50 -9.02 -2.30 3.15
N VAL A 51 -10.11 -2.75 3.76
CA VAL A 51 -11.47 -2.53 3.21
C VAL A 51 -11.85 -1.05 3.22
N THR A 52 -11.49 -0.33 4.27
CA THR A 52 -11.78 1.11 4.40
C THR A 52 -11.03 1.91 3.34
N THR A 53 -9.75 1.61 3.15
CA THR A 53 -8.91 2.19 2.08
C THR A 53 -9.52 1.92 0.70
N GLY A 54 -9.93 0.68 0.43
CA GLY A 54 -10.58 0.32 -0.83
C GLY A 54 -11.89 1.08 -1.09
N ARG A 55 -12.70 1.32 -0.05
CA ARG A 55 -13.92 2.14 -0.14
C ARG A 55 -13.63 3.61 -0.36
N MET A 56 -12.57 4.15 0.22
CA MET A 56 -12.16 5.54 0.00
C MET A 56 -11.73 5.74 -1.46
N TYR A 57 -10.94 4.82 -2.02
CA TYR A 57 -10.67 4.78 -3.46
C TYR A 57 -11.95 4.66 -4.30
N GLN A 58 -12.91 3.81 -3.90
CA GLN A 58 -14.18 3.69 -4.61
C GLN A 58 -14.96 5.00 -4.62
N SER A 59 -15.04 5.70 -3.50
CA SER A 59 -15.72 7.00 -3.40
C SER A 59 -15.12 8.00 -4.39
N ILE A 60 -13.78 8.08 -4.44
CA ILE A 60 -13.06 8.95 -5.36
C ILE A 60 -13.27 8.52 -6.83
N PHE A 61 -13.24 7.22 -7.12
CA PHE A 61 -13.48 6.69 -8.47
C PHE A 61 -14.91 7.00 -8.95
N HIS A 62 -15.92 6.84 -8.08
CA HIS A 62 -17.31 7.19 -8.39
C HIS A 62 -17.48 8.68 -8.64
N LEU A 63 -16.82 9.55 -7.87
CA LEU A 63 -16.82 11.01 -8.12
C LEU A 63 -16.24 11.36 -9.50
N LEU A 64 -15.33 10.54 -10.03
CA LEU A 64 -14.73 10.71 -11.36
C LEU A 64 -15.48 9.97 -12.48
N GLY A 65 -16.60 9.33 -12.13
CA GLY A 65 -17.47 8.58 -13.05
C GLY A 65 -16.94 7.20 -13.42
N ILE A 66 -15.97 6.65 -12.68
CA ILE A 66 -15.47 5.28 -12.86
C ILE A 66 -16.18 4.38 -11.86
N HIS A 67 -16.98 3.44 -12.37
CA HIS A 67 -17.68 2.46 -11.55
C HIS A 67 -16.88 1.17 -11.55
N ASP A 68 -16.15 0.93 -10.48
CA ASP A 68 -15.41 -0.31 -10.25
C ASP A 68 -15.84 -0.96 -8.92
N ASN A 69 -15.68 -2.27 -8.84
CA ASN A 69 -16.08 -3.02 -7.64
C ASN A 69 -15.11 -2.74 -6.47
N VAL A 70 -15.64 -2.58 -5.25
CA VAL A 70 -14.86 -2.38 -4.01
C VAL A 70 -13.76 -3.41 -3.86
N ILE A 71 -14.06 -4.68 -4.16
CA ILE A 71 -13.10 -5.79 -4.02
C ILE A 71 -11.89 -5.57 -4.94
N THR A 72 -12.15 -5.13 -6.17
CA THR A 72 -11.11 -4.79 -7.15
C THR A 72 -10.25 -3.64 -6.66
N LEU A 73 -10.87 -2.54 -6.23
CA LEU A 73 -10.17 -1.35 -5.75
C LEU A 73 -9.39 -1.62 -4.47
N THR A 74 -9.92 -2.45 -3.56
CA THR A 74 -9.24 -2.90 -2.34
C THR A 74 -7.98 -3.69 -2.67
N ARG A 75 -8.03 -4.60 -3.65
CA ARG A 75 -6.86 -5.36 -4.12
C ARG A 75 -5.81 -4.45 -4.74
N MET A 76 -6.23 -3.51 -5.60
CA MET A 76 -5.32 -2.52 -6.18
C MET A 76 -4.67 -1.64 -5.11
N ALA A 77 -5.46 -1.14 -4.15
CA ALA A 77 -4.98 -0.34 -3.04
C ALA A 77 -3.97 -1.11 -2.19
N THR A 78 -4.25 -2.37 -1.87
CA THR A 78 -3.33 -3.25 -1.13
C THR A 78 -2.00 -3.42 -1.88
N ALA A 79 -2.05 -3.63 -3.20
CA ALA A 79 -0.84 -3.74 -4.01
C ALA A 79 -0.06 -2.42 -4.07
N ALA A 80 -0.77 -1.29 -4.20
CA ALA A 80 -0.17 0.05 -4.17
C ALA A 80 0.51 0.33 -2.82
N THR A 81 -0.13 -0.02 -1.70
CA THR A 81 0.45 0.09 -0.35
C THR A 81 1.69 -0.79 -0.22
N PHE A 82 1.64 -2.04 -0.69
CA PHE A 82 2.81 -2.92 -0.69
C PHE A 82 3.98 -2.31 -1.46
N ILE A 83 3.74 -1.77 -2.66
CA ILE A 83 4.78 -1.08 -3.43
C ILE A 83 5.30 0.13 -2.67
N ASN A 84 4.45 0.93 -2.05
CA ASN A 84 4.89 2.10 -1.28
C ASN A 84 5.73 1.70 -0.04
N ILE A 85 5.48 0.53 0.55
CA ILE A 85 6.29 0.00 1.66
C ILE A 85 7.65 -0.52 1.15
N VAL A 86 7.66 -1.30 0.08
CA VAL A 86 8.90 -1.89 -0.47
C VAL A 86 9.76 -0.85 -1.19
N ALA A 87 9.12 0.11 -1.86
CA ALA A 87 9.75 1.18 -2.60
C ALA A 87 9.18 2.54 -2.13
N PRO A 88 9.73 3.11 -1.04
CA PRO A 88 9.25 4.35 -0.42
C PRO A 88 9.55 5.56 -1.32
N THR A 89 8.70 5.73 -2.33
CA THR A 89 8.79 6.77 -3.37
C THR A 89 7.83 7.93 -3.10
N GLY A 90 7.45 8.13 -1.83
CA GLY A 90 6.50 9.19 -1.44
C GLY A 90 5.09 9.02 -2.03
N GLY A 91 4.66 7.78 -2.29
CA GLY A 91 3.34 7.47 -2.86
C GLY A 91 3.30 7.36 -4.39
N ALA A 92 4.37 7.74 -5.09
CA ALA A 92 4.44 7.68 -6.56
C ALA A 92 4.32 6.23 -7.09
N GLY A 93 4.88 5.24 -6.38
CA GLY A 93 4.78 3.83 -6.74
C GLY A 93 3.33 3.33 -6.76
N GLY A 94 2.53 3.73 -5.77
CA GLY A 94 1.09 3.45 -5.74
C GLY A 94 0.33 4.12 -6.89
N VAL A 95 0.58 5.40 -7.15
CA VAL A 95 -0.06 6.14 -8.26
C VAL A 95 0.26 5.50 -9.62
N ALA A 96 1.52 5.10 -9.84
CA ALA A 96 1.94 4.42 -11.05
C ALA A 96 1.26 3.06 -11.23
N LEU A 97 1.08 2.30 -10.14
CA LEU A 97 0.35 1.03 -10.18
C LEU A 97 -1.10 1.25 -10.60
N PHE A 98 -1.80 2.22 -10.00
CA PHE A 98 -3.18 2.55 -10.37
C PHE A 98 -3.31 2.99 -11.83
N ALA A 99 -2.38 3.81 -12.33
CA ALA A 99 -2.34 4.22 -13.73
C ALA A 99 -2.13 3.02 -14.68
N SER A 100 -1.20 2.12 -14.33
CA SER A 100 -0.89 0.94 -15.14
C SER A 100 -2.04 -0.07 -15.18
N GLU A 101 -2.72 -0.28 -14.05
CA GLU A 101 -3.82 -1.23 -13.93
C GLU A 101 -5.09 -0.66 -14.55
N ALA A 102 -5.33 0.66 -14.47
CA ALA A 102 -6.39 1.33 -15.21
C ALA A 102 -6.21 1.17 -16.73
N ARG A 103 -4.99 1.37 -17.23
CA ARG A 103 -4.66 1.13 -18.66
C ARG A 103 -4.93 -0.31 -19.06
N ARG A 104 -4.56 -1.27 -18.22
CA ARG A 104 -4.77 -2.71 -18.45
C ARG A 104 -6.25 -3.11 -18.47
N ARG A 105 -7.10 -2.39 -17.73
CA ARG A 105 -8.54 -2.62 -17.66
C ARG A 105 -9.38 -1.78 -18.62
N GLY A 106 -8.74 -0.96 -19.46
CA GLY A 106 -9.42 -0.08 -20.41
C GLY A 106 -10.04 1.18 -19.79
N HIS A 107 -9.73 1.49 -18.53
CA HIS A 107 -10.19 2.71 -17.88
C HIS A 107 -9.37 3.93 -18.32
N PRO A 108 -9.94 5.15 -18.28
CA PRO A 108 -9.18 6.36 -18.59
C PRO A 108 -8.02 6.57 -17.61
N THR A 109 -6.79 6.34 -18.06
CA THR A 109 -5.57 6.43 -17.25
C THR A 109 -5.45 7.76 -16.51
N GLY A 110 -5.80 8.87 -17.17
CA GLY A 110 -5.76 10.20 -16.55
C GLY A 110 -6.70 10.32 -15.34
N LYS A 111 -7.92 9.78 -15.42
CA LYS A 111 -8.86 9.79 -14.31
C LYS A 111 -8.39 8.91 -13.15
N ALA A 112 -7.82 7.73 -13.43
CA ALA A 112 -7.28 6.86 -12.40
C ALA A 112 -6.06 7.47 -11.69
N THR A 113 -5.18 8.15 -12.44
CA THR A 113 -4.05 8.89 -11.85
C THR A 113 -4.54 10.04 -10.95
N VAL A 114 -5.52 10.82 -11.41
CA VAL A 114 -6.13 11.90 -10.61
C VAL A 114 -6.78 11.32 -9.35
N ALA A 115 -7.49 10.19 -9.47
CA ALA A 115 -8.08 9.50 -8.34
C ALA A 115 -7.04 9.10 -7.29
N ALA A 116 -5.93 8.51 -7.75
CA ALA A 116 -4.85 8.07 -6.88
C ALA A 116 -4.11 9.25 -6.21
N ALA A 117 -3.89 10.34 -6.95
CA ALA A 117 -3.30 11.56 -6.40
C ALA A 117 -4.22 12.23 -5.37
N LEU A 118 -5.53 12.30 -5.65
CA LEU A 118 -6.52 12.86 -4.73
C LEU A 118 -6.62 12.01 -3.46
N PHE A 119 -6.60 10.68 -3.59
CA PHE A 119 -6.54 9.78 -2.44
C PHE A 119 -5.33 10.08 -1.57
N LEU A 120 -4.13 10.19 -2.17
CA LEU A 120 -2.90 10.47 -1.44
C LEU A 120 -2.99 11.79 -0.66
N LEU A 121 -3.51 12.85 -1.29
CA LEU A 121 -3.70 14.14 -0.63
C LEU A 121 -4.68 14.05 0.55
N LEU A 122 -5.82 13.38 0.36
CA LEU A 122 -6.83 13.21 1.41
C LEU A 122 -6.32 12.36 2.57
N ASP A 123 -5.57 11.30 2.28
CA ASP A 123 -4.97 10.42 3.28
C ASP A 123 -3.92 11.17 4.12
N GLN A 124 -3.06 11.96 3.48
CA GLN A 124 -2.09 12.82 4.20
C GLN A 124 -2.79 13.92 5.01
N ALA A 125 -3.86 14.53 4.48
CA ALA A 125 -4.65 15.52 5.23
C ALA A 125 -5.33 14.90 6.45
N ALA A 126 -5.93 13.72 6.31
CA ALA A 126 -6.53 12.99 7.42
C ALA A 126 -5.48 12.62 8.47
N PHE A 127 -4.29 12.18 8.04
CA PHE A 127 -3.18 11.92 8.94
C PHE A 127 -2.76 13.18 9.73
N LEU A 128 -2.64 14.33 9.08
CA LEU A 128 -2.31 15.59 9.76
C LEU A 128 -3.36 15.99 10.82
N VAL A 129 -4.64 15.79 10.52
CA VAL A 129 -5.73 16.06 11.48
C VAL A 129 -5.63 15.13 12.69
N ILE A 130 -5.47 13.83 12.46
CA ILE A 130 -5.35 12.84 13.53
C ILE A 130 -4.08 13.10 14.37
N LEU A 131 -2.96 13.44 13.71
CA LEU A 131 -1.71 13.78 14.37
C LEU A 131 -1.87 15.01 15.26
N ALA A 132 -2.51 16.07 14.77
CA ALA A 132 -2.78 17.27 15.55
C ALA A 132 -3.65 16.97 16.78
N LEU A 133 -4.68 16.13 16.62
CA LEU A 133 -5.53 15.70 17.73
C LEU A 133 -4.77 14.84 18.74
N GLY A 134 -3.83 14.00 18.30
CA GLY A 134 -3.02 13.16 19.19
C GLY A 134 -1.89 13.90 19.92
N LEU A 135 -1.56 15.12 19.48
CA LEU A 135 -0.57 15.99 20.14
C LEU A 135 -1.17 16.87 21.25
N ILE A 136 -2.50 17.02 21.28
CA ILE A 136 -3.25 17.75 22.31
C ILE A 136 -3.57 16.78 23.46
#